data_AF-A0A837D585-F1
#
_entry.id   AF-A0A837D585-F1
#
_cell.length_a   1.000
_cell.length_b   1.000
_cell.length_c   1.000
_cell.angle_alpha   90.00
_cell.angle_beta   90.00
_cell.angle_gamma   90.00
#
_symmetry.space_group_name_H-M   'P 1'
#
loop_
_entity.id
_entity.type
_entity.pdbx_description
1 polymer ?
#
loop_
_entity_poly.entity_id
_entity_poly.type
_entity_poly.pdbx_seq_one_letter_code
_entity_poly.pdbx_strand_id
1 'polypeptide(L)'
;MSVQRRVTVTSPQTRLAHARRRYRGPWRPTTLDPAEAPLAVTLYRKQRRHAVVALTSAFVLVFGLPLLLTVLPELGRVRVFDVPLSWLAVMVVPFPAMVLLAFTHLRRVEREENTVEAARPDESA
;
A
#
# COMPACT_ATOMS: atom_id res chain seq x y z
N MET A 1 -34.30 -13.05 -38.81
CA MET A 1 -32.85 -12.99 -39.03
C MET A 1 -32.22 -12.47 -37.75
N SER A 2 -31.67 -13.34 -36.91
CA SER A 2 -31.01 -12.91 -35.66
C SER A 2 -29.65 -12.30 -36.01
N VAL A 3 -29.44 -11.05 -35.62
CA VAL A 3 -28.14 -10.38 -35.81
C VAL A 3 -27.21 -10.88 -34.73
N GLN A 4 -26.30 -11.79 -35.11
CA GLN A 4 -25.33 -12.37 -34.19
C GLN A 4 -24.31 -11.32 -33.75
N ARG A 5 -24.38 -10.89 -32.50
CA ARG A 5 -23.44 -9.93 -31.90
C ARG A 5 -22.11 -10.63 -31.62
N ARG A 6 -21.04 -10.23 -32.29
CA ARG A 6 -19.68 -10.71 -31.98
C ARG A 6 -19.29 -10.19 -30.60
N VAL A 7 -19.21 -11.08 -29.63
CA VAL A 7 -18.72 -10.80 -28.28
C VAL A 7 -17.33 -11.41 -28.16
N THR A 8 -16.36 -10.57 -27.86
CA THR A 8 -14.97 -11.00 -27.67
C THR A 8 -14.86 -11.74 -26.34
N VAL A 9 -14.86 -13.07 -26.40
CA VAL A 9 -14.59 -13.95 -25.25
C VAL A 9 -13.07 -14.04 -25.05
N THR A 10 -12.44 -12.93 -24.67
CA THR A 10 -11.02 -12.96 -24.34
C THR A 10 -10.86 -13.52 -22.95
N SER A 11 -10.10 -14.61 -22.82
CA SER A 11 -9.85 -15.25 -21.52
C SER A 11 -9.33 -14.23 -20.49
N PRO A 12 -9.67 -14.37 -19.20
CA PRO A 12 -9.17 -13.50 -18.14
C PRO A 12 -7.63 -13.41 -18.15
N GLN A 13 -6.98 -14.52 -18.50
CA GLN A 13 -5.54 -14.66 -18.61
C GLN A 13 -4.96 -13.81 -19.76
N THR A 14 -5.65 -13.75 -20.91
CA THR A 14 -5.24 -12.92 -22.05
C THR A 14 -5.41 -11.43 -21.73
N ARG A 15 -6.47 -11.01 -21.01
CA ARG A 15 -6.60 -9.63 -20.51
C ARG A 15 -5.43 -9.25 -19.57
N LEU A 16 -5.10 -10.12 -18.62
CA LEU A 16 -4.00 -9.90 -17.68
C LEU A 16 -2.63 -9.85 -18.38
N ALA A 17 -2.41 -10.70 -19.39
CA ALA A 17 -1.19 -10.69 -20.19
C ALA A 17 -1.02 -9.38 -20.98
N HIS A 18 -2.10 -8.87 -21.60
CA HIS A 18 -2.08 -7.59 -22.31
C HIS A 18 -1.87 -6.39 -21.37
N ALA A 19 -2.48 -6.41 -20.19
CA ALA A 19 -2.26 -5.38 -19.17
C ALA A 19 -0.79 -5.35 -18.72
N ARG A 20 -0.19 -6.51 -18.44
CA ARG A 20 1.24 -6.63 -18.06
C ARG A 20 2.18 -6.16 -19.18
N ARG A 21 1.83 -6.40 -20.45
CA ARG A 21 2.64 -5.97 -21.60
C ARG A 21 2.63 -4.44 -21.77
N ARG A 22 1.52 -3.76 -21.44
CA ARG A 22 1.44 -2.28 -21.41
C ARG A 22 2.35 -1.68 -20.34
N TYR A 23 2.56 -2.36 -19.22
CA TYR A 23 3.46 -1.91 -18.15
C TYR A 23 4.96 -2.04 -18.46
N ARG A 24 5.35 -2.80 -19.49
CA ARG A 24 6.77 -3.00 -19.87
C ARG A 24 7.28 -2.08 -20.99
N GLY A 25 6.45 -1.16 -21.49
CA GLY A 25 6.88 -0.14 -22.46
C GLY A 25 7.60 1.05 -21.80
N PRO A 26 8.24 1.95 -22.58
CA PRO A 26 8.78 3.21 -22.07
C PRO A 26 7.68 3.94 -21.28
N TRP A 27 7.95 4.26 -20.02
CA TRP A 27 6.98 4.91 -19.15
C TRP A 27 6.58 6.25 -19.77
N ARG A 28 5.37 6.31 -20.34
CA ARG A 28 4.72 7.54 -20.75
C ARG A 28 3.63 7.83 -19.73
N PRO A 29 3.60 9.04 -19.13
CA PRO A 29 2.45 9.46 -18.36
C PRO A 29 1.21 9.32 -19.25
N THR A 30 0.27 8.45 -18.88
CA THR A 30 -1.03 8.41 -19.54
C THR A 30 -1.70 9.73 -19.23
N THR A 31 -1.81 10.62 -20.21
CA THR A 31 -2.70 11.78 -20.09
C THR A 31 -4.09 11.23 -19.83
N LEU A 32 -4.60 11.43 -18.61
CA LEU A 32 -5.95 11.04 -18.23
C LEU A 32 -6.92 11.67 -19.23
N ASP A 33 -7.85 10.88 -19.74
CA ASP A 33 -8.97 11.42 -20.52
C ASP A 33 -9.68 12.47 -19.64
N PRO A 34 -9.97 13.68 -20.15
CA PRO A 34 -10.73 14.68 -19.41
C PRO A 34 -12.06 14.16 -18.85
N ALA A 35 -12.67 13.13 -19.45
CA ALA A 35 -13.85 12.46 -18.91
C ALA A 35 -13.55 11.56 -17.69
N GLU A 36 -12.34 11.02 -17.58
CA GLU A 36 -11.89 10.13 -16.50
C GLU A 36 -11.23 10.88 -15.33
N ALA A 37 -10.78 12.11 -15.54
CA ALA A 37 -10.18 12.97 -14.54
C ALA A 37 -10.99 13.10 -13.21
N PRO A 38 -12.32 13.35 -13.21
CA PRO A 38 -13.07 13.46 -11.96
C PRO A 38 -13.10 12.13 -11.18
N LEU A 39 -13.19 10.99 -11.88
CA LEU A 39 -13.14 9.67 -11.24
C LEU A 39 -11.76 9.42 -10.62
N ALA A 40 -10.67 9.76 -11.31
CA ALA A 40 -9.31 9.65 -10.79
C ALA A 40 -9.10 10.48 -9.51
N VAL A 41 -9.65 11.70 -9.44
CA VAL A 41 -9.56 12.57 -8.25
C VAL A 41 -10.31 11.98 -7.05
N THR A 42 -11.47 11.36 -7.28
CA THR A 42 -12.23 10.71 -6.19
C THR A 42 -11.50 9.50 -5.62
N LEU A 43 -10.90 8.68 -6.50
CA LEU A 43 -10.06 7.55 -6.10
C LEU A 43 -8.81 8.01 -5.36
N TYR A 44 -8.13 9.06 -5.85
CA TYR A 44 -6.98 9.65 -5.18
C TYR A 44 -7.31 10.12 -3.76
N ARG A 45 -8.45 10.81 -3.55
CA ARG A 45 -8.88 11.22 -2.21
C ARG A 45 -9.16 10.04 -1.29
N LYS A 46 -9.74 8.95 -1.81
CA LYS A 46 -9.97 7.71 -1.04
C LYS A 46 -8.65 7.04 -0.66
N GLN A 47 -7.69 6.97 -1.60
CA GLN A 47 -6.39 6.34 -1.38
C GLN A 47 -5.42 7.19 -0.55
N ARG A 48 -5.62 8.51 -0.48
CA ARG A 48 -4.78 9.44 0.29
C ARG A 48 -4.69 9.06 1.77
N ARG A 49 -5.72 8.43 2.34
CA ARG A 49 -5.69 7.97 3.73
C ARG A 49 -4.56 6.98 4.00
N HIS A 50 -4.25 6.08 3.06
CA HIS A 50 -3.16 5.12 3.22
C HIS A 50 -1.80 5.81 3.12
N ALA A 51 -1.65 6.75 2.18
CA ALA A 51 -0.44 7.55 2.06
C ALA A 51 -0.17 8.36 3.34
N VAL A 52 -1.21 8.97 3.93
CA VAL A 52 -1.09 9.71 5.20
C VAL A 52 -0.69 8.78 6.33
N VAL A 53 -1.30 7.60 6.46
CA VAL A 53 -0.93 6.65 7.53
C VAL A 53 0.52 6.20 7.39
N ALA A 54 0.96 5.84 6.18
CA ALA A 54 2.35 5.48 5.93
C ALA A 54 3.31 6.61 6.28
N LEU A 55 3.00 7.84 5.84
CA LEU A 55 3.83 9.01 6.09
C LEU A 55 3.89 9.35 7.58
N THR A 56 2.76 9.34 8.29
CA THR A 56 2.71 9.58 9.73
C THR A 56 3.46 8.50 10.50
N SER A 57 3.39 7.24 10.06
CA SER A 57 4.09 6.14 10.74
C SER A 57 5.61 6.24 10.55
N ALA A 58 6.05 6.56 9.33
CA ALA A 58 7.46 6.83 9.04
C ALA A 58 7.95 8.04 9.85
N PHE A 59 7.15 9.11 9.93
CA PHE A 59 7.45 10.29 10.74
C PHE A 59 7.59 9.92 12.22
N VAL A 60 6.63 9.21 12.81
CA VAL A 60 6.68 8.77 14.21
C VAL A 60 7.88 7.87 14.47
N LEU A 61 8.25 7.00 13.54
CA LEU A 61 9.42 6.14 13.69
C LEU A 61 10.72 6.95 13.69
N VAL A 62 10.89 7.83 12.70
CA VAL A 62 12.12 8.62 12.52
C VAL A 62 12.30 9.66 13.63
N PHE A 63 11.22 10.32 14.07
CA PHE A 63 11.30 11.41 15.05
C PHE A 63 10.94 10.96 16.47
N GLY A 64 9.99 10.05 16.63
CA GLY A 64 9.54 9.57 17.94
C GLY A 64 10.59 8.74 18.65
N LEU A 65 11.38 7.94 17.92
CA LEU A 65 12.43 7.13 18.53
C LEU A 65 13.58 7.97 19.12
N PRO A 66 14.19 8.93 18.39
CA PRO A 66 15.16 9.85 18.98
C PRO A 66 14.56 10.73 20.09
N LEU A 67 13.31 11.17 19.92
CA LEU A 67 12.63 11.96 20.95
C LEU A 67 12.44 11.15 22.25
N LEU A 68 12.07 9.87 22.15
CA LEU A 68 11.93 8.98 23.29
C LEU A 68 13.27 8.78 24.00
N LEU A 69 14.36 8.55 23.24
CA LEU A 69 15.69 8.36 23.79
C LEU A 69 16.28 9.64 24.43
N THR A 70 15.89 10.83 23.95
CA THR A 70 16.31 12.11 24.55
C THR A 70 15.54 12.43 25.83
N VAL A 71 14.24 12.12 25.88
CA VAL A 71 13.41 12.34 27.09
C VAL A 71 13.72 11.31 28.18
N LEU A 72 14.16 10.10 27.83
CA LEU A 72 14.53 9.03 28.76
C LEU A 72 16.05 8.77 28.72
N PRO A 73 16.89 9.64 29.32
CA PRO A 73 18.35 9.47 29.32
C PRO A 73 18.80 8.19 30.03
N GLU A 74 17.96 7.61 30.88
CA GLU A 74 18.19 6.29 31.51
C GLU A 74 18.42 5.18 30.49
N LEU A 75 17.72 5.19 29.35
CA LEU A 75 17.90 4.21 28.28
C LEU A 75 19.29 4.30 27.63
N GLY A 76 19.94 5.46 27.68
CA GLY A 76 21.31 5.64 27.23
C GLY A 76 22.35 5.05 28.19
N ARG A 77 21.99 4.86 29.48
CA ARG A 77 22.84 4.22 30.48
C ARG A 77 22.77 2.69 30.44
N VAL A 78 21.67 2.15 29.92
CA VAL A 78 21.50 0.71 29.73
C VAL A 78 22.43 0.23 28.63
N ARG A 79 23.34 -0.67 28.99
CA ARG A 79 24.26 -1.33 28.07
C ARG A 79 23.88 -2.80 27.89
N VAL A 80 23.85 -3.26 26.64
CA VAL A 80 23.66 -4.66 26.26
C VAL A 80 24.94 -5.12 25.58
N PHE A 81 25.63 -6.11 26.15
CA PHE A 81 26.98 -6.52 25.69
C PHE A 81 27.94 -5.34 25.50
N ASP A 82 27.92 -4.41 26.44
CA ASP A 82 28.73 -3.18 26.42
C ASP A 82 28.38 -2.15 25.34
N VAL A 83 27.31 -2.38 24.59
CA VAL A 83 26.76 -1.46 23.58
C VAL A 83 25.55 -0.71 24.15
N PRO A 84 25.47 0.63 24.02
CA PRO A 84 24.32 1.40 24.50
C PRO A 84 23.01 0.96 23.85
N LEU A 85 21.97 0.74 24.65
CA LEU A 85 20.64 0.35 24.17
C LEU A 85 20.05 1.41 23.22
N SER A 86 20.35 2.69 23.45
CA SER A 86 19.96 3.79 22.56
C SER A 86 20.49 3.60 21.13
N TRP A 87 21.73 3.11 20.99
CA TRP A 87 22.33 2.81 19.69
C TRP A 87 21.68 1.60 19.02
N LEU A 88 21.47 0.53 19.79
CA LEU A 88 20.77 -0.67 19.31
C LEU A 88 19.34 -0.36 18.89
N ALA A 89 18.62 0.48 19.62
CA ALA A 89 17.24 0.85 19.31
C ALA A 89 17.16 1.52 17.93
N VAL A 90 18.07 2.46 17.62
CA VAL A 90 18.10 3.12 16.31
C VAL A 90 18.37 2.15 15.18
N MET A 91 19.20 1.12 15.39
CA MET A 91 19.47 0.11 14.36
C MET A 91 18.37 -0.93 14.23
N VAL A 92 17.84 -1.42 15.36
CA VAL A 92 16.96 -2.60 15.37
C VAL A 92 15.51 -2.22 15.19
N VAL A 93 15.02 -1.14 15.80
CA VAL A 93 13.58 -0.76 15.79
C VAL A 93 13.03 -0.42 14.40
N PRO A 94 13.79 0.19 13.46
CA PRO A 94 13.25 0.51 12.14
C PRO A 94 12.80 -0.71 11.34
N PHE A 95 13.53 -1.83 11.41
CA PHE A 95 13.21 -3.05 10.66
C PHE A 95 11.85 -3.68 11.05
N PRO A 96 11.56 -4.01 12.32
CA PRO A 96 10.26 -4.54 12.72
C PRO A 96 9.16 -3.50 12.52
N ALA A 97 9.44 -2.20 12.62
CA ALA A 97 8.48 -1.17 12.27
C ALA A 97 8.11 -1.21 10.78
N MET A 98 9.09 -1.35 9.87
CA MET A 98 8.83 -1.54 8.44
C MET A 98 8.03 -2.81 8.16
N VAL A 99 8.36 -3.93 8.82
CA VAL A 99 7.61 -5.20 8.70
C VAL A 99 6.16 -5.02 9.15
N LEU A 100 5.94 -4.39 10.31
CA LEU A 100 4.61 -4.13 10.84
C LEU A 100 3.81 -3.22 9.91
N LEU A 101 4.44 -2.20 9.33
CA LEU A 101 3.80 -1.31 8.35
C LEU A 101 3.42 -2.05 7.08
N ALA A 102 4.33 -2.85 6.51
CA ALA A 102 4.04 -3.66 5.33
C ALA A 102 2.88 -4.63 5.60
N PHE A 103 2.89 -5.29 6.76
CA PHE A 103 1.88 -6.25 7.15
C PHE A 103 0.50 -5.63 7.40
N THR A 104 0.45 -4.48 8.09
CA THR A 104 -0.81 -3.76 8.32
C THR A 104 -1.39 -3.18 7.03
N HIS A 105 -0.52 -2.74 6.10
CA HIS A 105 -0.94 -2.37 4.75
C HIS A 105 -1.55 -3.57 4.00
N LEU A 106 -0.87 -4.71 4.00
CA LEU A 106 -1.35 -5.93 3.33
C LEU A 106 -2.71 -6.38 3.86
N ARG A 107 -2.85 -6.47 5.19
CA ARG A 107 -4.12 -6.86 5.83
C ARG A 107 -5.26 -5.89 5.54
N ARG A 108 -4.98 -4.59 5.38
CA ARG A 108 -6.01 -3.61 5.02
C ARG A 108 -6.52 -3.84 3.60
N VAL A 109 -5.62 -4.12 2.65
CA VAL A 109 -5.99 -4.42 1.26
C VAL A 109 -6.83 -5.70 1.20
N GLU A 110 -6.39 -6.77 1.86
CA GLU A 110 -7.13 -8.04 1.91
C GLU A 110 -8.54 -7.87 2.50
N ARG A 111 -8.69 -7.03 3.53
CA ARG A 111 -9.99 -6.78 4.16
C ARG A 111 -10.94 -5.99 3.26
N GLU A 112 -10.41 -5.05 2.48
CA GLU A 112 -11.21 -4.30 1.49
C GLU A 112 -11.66 -5.21 0.35
N GLU A 113 -10.79 -6.11 -0.14
CA GLU A 113 -11.13 -7.08 -1.19
C GLU A 113 -12.20 -8.09 -0.73
N ASN A 114 -12.07 -8.65 0.48
CA ASN A 114 -13.05 -9.57 1.04
C ASN A 114 -14.44 -8.95 1.23
N THR A 115 -14.49 -7.64 1.49
CA THR A 115 -15.76 -6.92 1.63
C THR A 115 -16.45 -6.74 0.26
N VAL A 116 -15.67 -6.55 -0.80
CA VAL A 116 -16.19 -6.46 -2.18
C VAL A 116 -16.62 -7.84 -2.69
N GLU A 117 -15.88 -8.89 -2.38
CA GLU A 117 -16.22 -10.28 -2.73
C GLU A 117 -17.55 -10.69 -2.08
N ALA A 118 -17.75 -10.37 -0.80
CA ALA A 118 -18.97 -10.66 -0.06
C ALA A 118 -20.19 -9.82 -0.52
N ALA A 119 -19.94 -8.66 -1.15
CA ALA A 119 -20.98 -7.78 -1.67
C ALA A 119 -21.31 -8.05 -3.16
N ARG A 120 -20.58 -8.96 -3.83
CA ARG A 120 -20.89 -9.38 -5.19
C ARG A 120 -22.16 -10.25 -5.13
N PRO A 121 -23.29 -9.83 -5.71
CA PRO A 121 -24.47 -10.68 -5.79
C PRO A 121 -24.12 -11.92 -6.58
N ASP A 122 -24.63 -13.08 -6.16
CA ASP A 122 -24.41 -14.37 -6.80
C ASP A 122 -24.77 -14.25 -8.29
N GLU A 123 -23.76 -14.12 -9.15
CA GLU A 123 -23.91 -14.10 -10.60
C GLU A 123 -24.02 -15.55 -11.09
N SER A 124 -24.92 -16.29 -10.45
CA SER A 124 -25.22 -17.70 -10.67
C SER A 124 -26.74 -17.92 -10.61
N ALA A 125 -27.47 -17.23 -11.49
CA ALA A 125 -28.84 -17.55 -11.87
C ALA A 125 -29.05 -17.34 -13.37
#